data_AF-Q9XBL4-F1
#
_entry.id   AF-Q9XBL4-F1
#
_cell.length_a   1.000
_cell.length_b   1.000
_cell.length_c   1.000
_cell.angle_alpha   90.00
_cell.angle_beta   90.00
_cell.angle_gamma   90.00
#
_symmetry.space_group_name_H-M   'P 1'
#
loop_
_entity.id
_entity.type
_entity.pdbx_description
1 polymer ?
#
loop_
_entity_poly.entity_id
_entity_poly.type
_entity_poly.pdbx_seq_one_letter_code
_entity_poly.pdbx_strand_id
1 'polypeptide(L)'
;MEDQGVLAGFFALSFAFILVIIIWAIISYLLTAFALYTMAKNDGATDGVLAFIPFINSKTWGDLAKDKLPDFLKEEAGWKVFGIYVACFIFNFVPIISILATAVSIVLSIYLIYAILDRYGTNSILFTIIHVITFSVFLPIHLFIIRTFFTSLFSFLCYNLSKQHLRGRVKFPTGGDEVQTSKSVTRFQLENGGSSETLGPTV
;
A
#
# COMPACT_ATOMS: atom_id res chain seq x y z
N MET A 1 -15.76 -37.76 39.08
CA MET A 1 -15.63 -38.06 37.63
C MET A 1 -16.20 -36.95 36.77
N GLU A 2 -17.28 -36.29 37.21
CA GLU A 2 -17.91 -35.15 36.51
C GLU A 2 -16.97 -33.95 36.37
N ASP A 3 -16.23 -33.62 37.43
CA ASP A 3 -15.26 -32.52 37.51
C ASP A 3 -14.08 -32.68 36.55
N GLN A 4 -13.65 -33.92 36.28
CA GLN A 4 -12.59 -34.20 35.30
C GLN A 4 -13.10 -34.07 33.85
N GLY A 5 -14.37 -34.43 33.60
CA GLY A 5 -15.00 -34.25 32.29
C GLY A 5 -15.22 -32.77 31.95
N VAL A 6 -15.66 -31.96 32.92
CA VAL A 6 -15.81 -30.51 32.76
C VAL A 6 -14.46 -29.85 32.50
N LEU A 7 -13.42 -30.18 33.28
CA LEU A 7 -12.07 -29.63 33.09
C LEU A 7 -11.49 -30.00 31.72
N ALA A 8 -11.64 -31.26 31.29
CA ALA A 8 -11.21 -31.71 29.96
C ALA A 8 -11.95 -30.98 28.83
N GLY A 9 -13.26 -30.72 29.01
CA GLY A 9 -14.06 -29.93 28.08
C GLY A 9 -13.57 -28.48 27.94
N PHE A 10 -13.26 -27.82 29.06
CA PHE A 10 -12.67 -26.47 29.03
C PHE A 10 -11.31 -26.42 28.34
N PHE A 11 -10.44 -27.42 28.56
CA PHE A 11 -9.16 -27.50 27.87
C PHE A 11 -9.31 -27.71 26.36
N ALA A 12 -10.20 -28.61 25.94
CA ALA A 12 -10.47 -28.86 24.53
C ALA A 12 -11.02 -27.61 23.82
N LEU A 13 -11.97 -26.91 24.44
CA LEU A 13 -12.56 -25.68 23.89
C LEU A 13 -11.55 -24.53 23.85
N SER A 14 -10.73 -24.39 24.88
CA SER A 14 -9.66 -23.38 24.92
C SER A 14 -8.61 -23.64 23.83
N PHE A 15 -8.21 -24.90 23.65
CA PHE A 15 -7.26 -25.28 22.61
C PHE A 15 -7.80 -24.99 21.20
N ALA A 16 -9.04 -25.36 20.92
CA ALA A 16 -9.70 -25.06 19.65
C ALA A 16 -9.80 -23.54 19.40
N PHE A 17 -10.16 -22.77 20.43
CA PHE A 17 -10.25 -21.31 20.36
C PHE A 17 -8.89 -20.65 20.06
N ILE A 18 -7.82 -21.11 20.73
CA ILE A 18 -6.45 -20.64 20.48
C ILE A 18 -6.04 -20.92 19.02
N LEU A 19 -6.35 -22.09 18.48
CA LEU A 19 -6.05 -22.41 17.08
C LEU A 19 -6.76 -21.46 16.11
N VAL A 20 -8.05 -21.17 16.34
CA VAL A 20 -8.81 -20.23 15.51
C VAL A 20 -8.18 -18.82 15.57
N ILE A 21 -7.79 -18.35 16.75
CA ILE A 21 -7.12 -17.05 16.92
C ILE A 21 -5.78 -17.02 16.19
N ILE A 22 -4.97 -18.07 16.26
CA ILE A 22 -3.67 -18.13 15.59
C ILE A 22 -3.85 -18.06 14.07
N ILE A 23 -4.80 -18.83 13.52
CA ILE A 23 -5.11 -18.80 12.09
C ILE A 23 -5.56 -17.39 11.68
N TRP A 24 -6.46 -16.78 12.47
CA TRP A 24 -6.91 -15.42 12.23
C TRP A 24 -5.76 -14.40 12.32
N ALA A 25 -4.86 -14.53 13.29
CA ALA A 25 -3.71 -13.64 13.47
C ALA A 25 -2.78 -13.69 12.25
N ILE A 26 -2.56 -14.87 11.67
CA ILE A 26 -1.75 -15.03 10.46
C ILE A 26 -2.44 -14.36 9.25
N ILE A 27 -3.73 -14.62 9.06
CA ILE A 27 -4.49 -14.05 7.93
C ILE A 27 -4.55 -12.53 8.04
N SER A 28 -4.89 -12.01 9.22
CA SER A 28 -4.97 -10.57 9.49
C SER A 28 -3.62 -9.88 9.30
N TYR A 29 -2.53 -10.51 9.73
CA TYR A 29 -1.17 -10.02 9.51
C TYR A 29 -0.85 -9.90 8.02
N LEU A 30 -1.09 -10.96 7.24
CA LEU A 30 -0.84 -10.95 5.80
C LEU A 30 -1.68 -9.89 5.10
N LEU A 31 -2.99 -9.83 5.39
CA LEU A 31 -3.90 -8.81 4.84
C LEU A 31 -3.39 -7.39 5.12
N THR A 32 -2.96 -7.13 6.36
CA THR A 32 -2.42 -5.84 6.77
C THR A 32 -1.11 -5.53 6.04
N ALA A 33 -0.17 -6.47 5.97
CA ALA A 33 1.10 -6.28 5.27
C ALA A 33 0.91 -5.99 3.77
N PHE A 34 0.04 -6.73 3.08
CA PHE A 34 -0.29 -6.48 1.68
C PHE A 34 -1.00 -5.14 1.48
N ALA A 35 -1.88 -4.75 2.42
CA ALA A 35 -2.54 -3.46 2.42
C ALA A 35 -1.54 -2.31 2.51
N LEU A 36 -0.67 -2.33 3.51
CA LEU A 36 0.35 -1.30 3.70
C LEU A 36 1.38 -1.28 2.57
N TYR A 37 1.85 -2.43 2.10
CA TYR A 37 2.78 -2.51 0.97
C TYR A 37 2.24 -1.78 -0.26
N THR A 38 0.98 -2.06 -0.62
CA THR A 38 0.36 -1.46 -1.80
C THR A 38 0.13 0.04 -1.62
N MET A 39 -0.32 0.46 -0.43
CA MET A 39 -0.52 1.87 -0.11
C MET A 39 0.80 2.66 -0.10
N ALA A 40 1.87 2.09 0.45
CA ALA A 40 3.21 2.70 0.45
C ALA A 40 3.77 2.84 -0.97
N LYS A 41 3.64 1.79 -1.81
CA LYS A 41 4.06 1.84 -3.21
C LYS A 41 3.32 2.91 -4.00
N ASN A 42 2.04 3.12 -3.71
CA ASN A 42 1.23 4.14 -4.35
C ASN A 42 1.58 5.57 -3.88
N ASP A 43 2.03 5.73 -2.63
CA ASP A 43 2.52 7.00 -2.09
C ASP A 43 3.97 7.32 -2.54
N GLY A 44 4.55 6.49 -3.42
CA GLY A 44 5.90 6.66 -3.95
C GLY A 44 7.03 6.24 -3.00
N ALA A 45 6.71 5.57 -1.88
CA ALA A 45 7.71 5.10 -0.94
C ALA A 45 8.48 3.89 -1.50
N THR A 46 9.80 4.00 -1.59
CA THR A 46 10.71 2.90 -1.97
C THR A 46 10.71 1.75 -0.97
N ASP A 47 10.33 2.05 0.27
CA ASP A 47 10.47 1.18 1.41
C ASP A 47 9.22 0.33 1.70
N GLY A 48 8.27 0.24 0.76
CA GLY A 48 7.00 -0.47 0.98
C GLY A 48 7.17 -1.93 1.43
N VAL A 49 8.28 -2.58 1.04
CA VAL A 49 8.63 -3.95 1.45
C VAL A 49 8.76 -4.09 2.97
N LEU A 50 9.10 -3.02 3.69
CA LEU A 50 9.22 -3.03 5.15
C LEU A 50 7.90 -3.33 5.87
N ALA A 51 6.75 -3.20 5.19
CA ALA A 51 5.44 -3.59 5.71
C ALA A 51 5.32 -5.08 6.07
N PHE A 52 6.11 -5.95 5.42
CA PHE A 52 6.10 -7.39 5.67
C PHE A 52 6.94 -7.83 6.88
N ILE A 53 7.75 -6.92 7.43
CA ILE A 53 8.61 -7.21 8.57
C ILE A 53 7.87 -6.76 9.84
N PRO A 54 7.51 -7.65 10.78
CA PRO A 54 6.61 -7.30 11.90
C PRO A 54 7.10 -6.10 12.71
N PHE A 55 8.40 -6.04 12.99
CA PHE A 55 9.00 -4.97 13.79
C PHE A 55 9.03 -3.64 13.05
N ILE A 56 9.40 -3.68 11.76
CA ILE A 56 9.60 -2.47 10.94
C ILE A 56 8.30 -2.00 10.29
N ASN A 57 7.25 -2.82 10.29
CA ASN A 57 5.92 -2.47 9.80
C ASN A 57 5.41 -1.14 10.39
N SER A 58 5.70 -0.87 11.67
CA SER A 58 5.36 0.39 12.33
C SER A 58 5.96 1.64 11.66
N LYS A 59 7.11 1.52 10.98
CA LYS A 59 7.66 2.58 10.13
C LYS A 59 6.71 2.91 8.98
N THR A 60 6.24 1.89 8.26
CA THR A 60 5.32 2.07 7.14
C THR A 60 4.01 2.69 7.61
N TRP A 61 3.51 2.30 8.78
CA TRP A 61 2.35 2.97 9.40
C TRP A 61 2.58 4.47 9.63
N GLY A 62 3.74 4.83 10.18
CA GLY A 62 4.11 6.23 10.40
C GLY A 62 4.27 7.03 9.10
N ASP A 63 4.95 6.46 8.11
CA ASP A 63 5.16 7.08 6.79
C ASP A 63 3.84 7.34 6.06
N LEU A 64 2.89 6.40 6.13
CA LEU A 64 1.54 6.57 5.55
C LEU A 64 0.70 7.60 6.31
N ALA A 65 0.91 7.73 7.62
CA ALA A 65 0.16 8.65 8.48
C ALA A 65 0.76 10.07 8.54
N LYS A 66 1.91 10.32 7.90
CA LYS A 66 2.71 11.55 8.03
C LYS A 66 1.91 12.85 7.93
N ASP A 67 0.94 12.94 7.02
CA ASP A 67 0.19 14.17 6.74
C ASP A 67 -0.73 14.57 7.90
N LYS A 68 -1.10 13.60 8.75
CA LYS A 68 -2.01 13.76 9.89
C LYS A 68 -1.31 13.60 11.24
N LEU A 69 -0.02 13.28 11.25
CA LEU A 69 0.77 13.30 12.48
C LEU A 69 0.98 14.74 12.96
N PRO A 70 1.10 14.97 14.27
CA PRO A 70 1.44 16.28 14.81
C PRO A 70 2.83 16.71 14.33
N ASP A 71 3.07 18.03 14.26
CA ASP A 71 4.25 18.59 13.58
C ASP A 71 5.59 18.02 14.09
N PHE A 72 5.69 17.68 15.37
CA PHE A 72 6.89 17.07 15.96
C PHE A 72 7.21 15.66 15.41
N LEU A 73 6.21 14.94 14.89
CA LEU A 73 6.34 13.62 14.28
C LEU A 73 6.35 13.66 12.75
N LYS A 74 6.09 14.78 12.10
CA LYS A 74 6.01 14.83 10.62
C LYS A 74 7.36 14.57 9.96
N GLU A 75 8.40 15.21 10.49
CA GLU A 75 9.78 14.99 10.03
C GLU A 75 10.21 13.58 10.42
N GLU A 76 10.56 12.75 9.42
CA GLU A 76 10.93 11.34 9.59
C GLU A 76 9.90 10.50 10.37
N ALA A 77 8.61 10.73 10.07
CA ALA A 77 7.47 10.09 10.71
C ALA A 77 7.62 8.58 10.95
N GLY A 78 7.99 7.80 9.93
CA GLY A 78 8.17 6.37 10.07
C GLY A 78 9.24 6.00 11.10
N TRP A 79 10.41 6.64 11.06
CA TRP A 79 11.51 6.33 11.99
C TRP A 79 11.21 6.77 13.41
N LYS A 80 10.53 7.91 13.61
CA LYS A 80 10.09 8.35 14.93
C LYS A 80 9.03 7.44 15.52
N VAL A 81 8.03 7.04 14.73
CA VAL A 81 7.00 6.10 15.18
C VAL A 81 7.62 4.75 15.55
N PHE A 82 8.50 4.21 14.71
CA PHE A 82 9.25 3.00 15.02
C PHE A 82 10.08 3.16 16.30
N GLY A 83 10.80 4.28 16.45
CA GLY A 83 11.59 4.60 17.64
C GLY A 83 10.76 4.66 18.92
N ILE A 84 9.54 5.22 18.88
CA ILE A 84 8.62 5.25 20.02
C ILE A 84 8.20 3.82 20.41
N TYR A 85 7.86 2.97 19.45
CA TYR A 85 7.51 1.57 19.74
C TYR A 85 8.68 0.79 20.34
N VAL A 86 9.89 0.98 19.82
CA VAL A 86 11.11 0.37 20.36
C VAL A 86 11.40 0.88 21.77
N ALA A 87 11.27 2.18 22.02
CA ALA A 87 11.43 2.75 23.35
C ALA A 87 10.40 2.19 24.34
N CYS A 88 9.12 2.11 23.94
CA CYS A 88 8.06 1.51 24.75
C CYS A 88 8.32 0.03 25.05
N PHE A 89 8.88 -0.71 24.09
CA PHE A 89 9.27 -2.12 24.28
C PHE A 89 10.38 -2.26 25.33
N ILE A 90 11.41 -1.41 25.29
CA ILE A 90 12.50 -1.41 26.28
C ILE A 90 11.98 -1.00 27.67
N PHE A 91 11.11 0.01 27.76
CA PHE A 91 10.54 0.44 29.04
C PHE A 91 9.58 -0.59 29.65
N ASN A 92 9.07 -1.55 28.86
CA ASN A 92 8.21 -2.61 29.35
C ASN A 92 8.93 -3.57 30.32
N PHE A 93 10.28 -3.65 30.26
CA PHE A 93 11.07 -4.46 31.19
C PHE A 93 11.03 -3.97 32.64
N VAL A 94 10.62 -2.71 32.89
CA VAL A 94 10.46 -2.15 34.24
C VAL A 94 8.97 -2.12 34.60
N PRO A 95 8.48 -2.92 35.58
CA PRO A 95 7.04 -3.10 35.84
C PRO A 95 6.25 -1.82 36.19
N ILE A 96 6.91 -0.82 36.77
CA ILE A 96 6.26 0.45 37.13
C ILE A 96 6.10 1.36 35.91
N ILE A 97 7.11 1.36 35.02
CA ILE A 97 7.12 2.19 33.80
C ILE A 97 6.34 1.49 32.67
N SER A 98 6.18 0.16 32.74
CA SER A 98 5.50 -0.64 31.72
C SER A 98 4.03 -0.24 31.54
N ILE A 99 3.34 0.16 32.61
CA ILE A 99 1.96 0.67 32.55
C ILE A 99 1.91 1.94 31.69
N LEU A 100 2.83 2.87 31.93
CA LEU A 100 2.91 4.12 31.18
C LEU A 100 3.31 3.87 29.72
N ALA A 101 4.30 3.00 29.47
CA ALA A 101 4.72 2.61 28.13
C ALA A 101 3.60 1.93 27.34
N THR A 102 2.79 1.10 28.00
CA THR A 102 1.62 0.44 27.40
C THR A 102 0.52 1.45 27.09
N ALA A 103 0.26 2.42 27.98
CA ALA A 103 -0.71 3.48 27.73
C ALA A 103 -0.31 4.33 26.50
N VAL A 104 0.97 4.71 26.41
CA VAL A 104 1.49 5.48 25.26
C VAL A 104 1.39 4.67 23.97
N SER A 105 1.77 3.40 23.98
CA SER A 105 1.70 2.55 22.78
C SER A 105 0.26 2.35 22.29
N ILE A 106 -0.72 2.22 23.20
CA ILE A 106 -2.14 2.13 22.86
C ILE A 106 -2.64 3.43 22.24
N VAL A 107 -2.38 4.58 22.88
CA VAL A 107 -2.82 5.89 22.36
C VAL A 107 -2.22 6.17 20.98
N LEU A 108 -0.92 5.90 20.80
CA LEU A 108 -0.26 6.03 19.51
C LEU A 108 -0.87 5.09 18.46
N SER A 109 -1.16 3.85 18.82
CA SER A 109 -1.80 2.88 17.92
C SER A 109 -3.17 3.37 17.44
N ILE A 110 -4.02 3.85 18.36
CA ILE A 110 -5.34 4.40 18.03
C ILE A 110 -5.20 5.64 17.13
N TYR A 111 -4.23 6.51 17.43
CA TYR A 111 -3.98 7.71 16.63
C TYR A 111 -3.51 7.38 15.21
N LEU A 112 -2.61 6.42 15.03
CA LEU A 112 -2.16 5.97 13.71
C LEU A 112 -3.30 5.37 12.89
N ILE A 113 -4.17 4.58 13.51
CA ILE A 113 -5.36 4.03 12.86
C ILE A 113 -6.26 5.17 12.39
N TYR A 114 -6.55 6.12 13.27
CA TYR A 114 -7.33 7.31 12.92
C TYR A 114 -6.69 8.09 11.77
N ALA A 115 -5.38 8.36 11.83
CA ALA A 115 -4.65 9.12 10.82
C ALA A 115 -4.69 8.47 9.43
N ILE A 116 -4.52 7.15 9.35
CA ILE A 116 -4.62 6.42 8.07
C ILE A 116 -6.08 6.41 7.57
N LEU A 117 -7.04 6.20 8.46
CA LEU A 117 -8.46 6.24 8.10
C LEU A 117 -8.91 7.64 7.68
N ASP A 118 -8.31 8.71 8.20
CA ASP A 118 -8.55 10.10 7.80
C ASP A 118 -7.91 10.46 6.46
N ARG A 119 -6.78 9.82 6.13
CA ARG A 119 -6.11 10.02 4.84
C ARG A 119 -6.80 9.28 3.69
N TYR A 120 -7.32 8.08 3.94
CA TYR A 120 -7.82 7.19 2.88
C TYR A 120 -9.29 6.75 3.02
N GLY A 121 -9.93 6.98 4.16
CA GLY A 121 -11.31 6.61 4.43
C GLY A 121 -12.30 7.78 4.27
N THR A 122 -13.59 7.47 4.30
CA THR A 122 -14.68 8.45 4.19
C THR A 122 -15.23 8.93 5.52
N ASN A 123 -15.22 8.08 6.56
CA ASN A 123 -15.78 8.37 7.89
C ASN A 123 -14.86 7.88 9.02
N SER A 124 -13.76 8.60 9.22
CA SER A 124 -12.59 8.11 9.98
C SER A 124 -12.86 7.97 11.46
N ILE A 125 -13.62 8.91 12.04
CA ILE A 125 -14.00 8.90 13.47
C ILE A 125 -14.87 7.67 13.79
N LEU A 126 -15.92 7.46 12.97
CA LEU A 126 -16.86 6.35 13.17
C LEU A 126 -16.15 5.01 13.06
N PHE A 127 -15.30 4.86 12.06
CA PHE A 127 -14.52 3.64 11.91
C PHE A 127 -13.54 3.45 13.07
N THR A 128 -12.79 4.47 13.51
CA THR A 128 -11.89 4.32 14.68
C THR A 128 -12.62 3.84 15.92
N ILE A 129 -13.81 4.39 16.22
CA ILE A 129 -14.63 3.94 17.37
C ILE A 129 -15.00 2.46 17.25
N ILE A 130 -15.45 2.02 16.07
CA ILE A 130 -15.78 0.61 15.82
C ILE A 130 -14.55 -0.28 16.04
N HIS A 131 -13.36 0.13 15.60
CA HIS A 131 -12.14 -0.64 15.81
C HIS A 131 -11.75 -0.73 17.28
N VAL A 132 -11.91 0.34 18.05
CA VAL A 132 -11.65 0.33 19.49
C VAL A 132 -12.59 -0.65 20.22
N ILE A 133 -13.89 -0.63 19.90
CA ILE A 133 -14.89 -1.53 20.53
C ILE A 133 -14.67 -2.99 20.12
N THR A 134 -14.28 -3.24 18.87
CA THR A 134 -14.05 -4.59 18.32
C THR A 134 -12.64 -5.12 18.55
N PHE A 135 -11.83 -4.46 19.40
CA PHE A 135 -10.43 -4.84 19.67
C PHE A 135 -9.58 -4.98 18.39
N SER A 136 -9.80 -4.11 17.41
CA SER A 136 -9.06 -4.06 16.14
C SER A 136 -9.17 -5.31 15.26
N VAL A 137 -10.07 -6.26 15.57
CA VAL A 137 -10.26 -7.48 14.76
C VAL A 137 -10.68 -7.13 13.33
N PHE A 138 -11.43 -6.04 13.15
CA PHE A 138 -11.93 -5.61 11.84
C PHE A 138 -10.92 -4.80 11.00
N LEU A 139 -9.86 -4.28 11.63
CA LEU A 139 -8.85 -3.42 11.01
C LEU A 139 -8.19 -4.01 9.74
N PRO A 140 -7.69 -5.25 9.74
CA PRO A 140 -7.05 -5.84 8.57
C PRO A 140 -7.98 -5.90 7.35
N ILE A 141 -9.25 -6.23 7.57
CA ILE A 141 -10.27 -6.28 6.51
C ILE A 141 -10.52 -4.86 5.98
N HIS A 142 -10.66 -3.90 6.88
CA HIS A 142 -10.99 -2.54 6.50
C HIS A 142 -9.87 -1.88 5.69
N LEU A 143 -8.60 -2.04 6.12
CA LEU A 143 -7.44 -1.58 5.35
C LEU A 143 -7.35 -2.25 3.97
N PHE A 144 -7.70 -3.53 3.88
CA PHE A 144 -7.67 -4.25 2.61
C PHE A 144 -8.74 -3.75 1.62
N ILE A 145 -9.91 -3.35 2.12
CA ILE A 145 -10.96 -2.72 1.30
C ILE A 145 -10.49 -1.37 0.77
N ILE A 146 -9.93 -0.52 1.65
CA ILE A 146 -9.40 0.80 1.29
C ILE A 146 -8.32 0.68 0.20
N ARG A 147 -7.39 -0.27 0.34
CA ARG A 147 -6.40 -0.60 -0.70
C ARG A 147 -7.06 -0.85 -2.05
N THR A 148 -8.07 -1.72 -2.07
CA THR A 148 -8.73 -2.16 -3.31
C THR A 148 -9.41 -0.98 -4.00
N PHE A 149 -10.12 -0.15 -3.23
CA PHE A 149 -10.74 1.07 -3.74
C PHE A 149 -9.71 2.03 -4.37
N PHE A 150 -8.58 2.25 -3.68
CA PHE A 150 -7.53 3.15 -4.15
C PHE A 150 -6.89 2.65 -5.46
N THR A 151 -6.58 1.36 -5.57
CA THR A 151 -6.03 0.76 -6.80
C THR A 151 -6.99 0.92 -7.99
N SER A 152 -8.29 0.69 -7.77
CA SER A 152 -9.30 0.87 -8.81
C SER A 152 -9.44 2.34 -9.26
N LEU A 153 -9.44 3.28 -8.31
CA LEU A 153 -9.54 4.71 -8.62
C LEU A 153 -8.30 5.20 -9.40
N PHE A 154 -7.10 4.80 -8.99
CA PHE A 154 -5.86 5.18 -9.68
C PHE A 154 -5.83 4.63 -11.11
N SER A 155 -6.25 3.38 -11.31
CA SER A 155 -6.34 2.78 -12.65
C SER A 155 -7.37 3.52 -13.52
N PHE A 156 -8.51 3.90 -12.95
CA PHE A 156 -9.53 4.71 -13.64
C PHE A 156 -9.05 6.12 -13.98
N LEU A 157 -8.34 6.79 -13.08
CA LEU A 157 -7.73 8.10 -13.29
C LEU A 157 -6.64 8.05 -14.35
N CYS A 158 -5.73 7.08 -14.30
CA CYS A 158 -4.72 6.86 -15.33
C CYS A 158 -5.36 6.54 -16.70
N TYR A 159 -6.40 5.72 -16.73
CA TYR A 159 -7.14 5.42 -17.96
C TYR A 159 -7.78 6.69 -18.53
N ASN A 160 -8.45 7.51 -17.70
CA ASN A 160 -9.06 8.76 -18.16
C ASN A 160 -8.03 9.82 -18.55
N LEU A 161 -6.94 9.99 -17.80
CA LEU A 161 -5.85 10.93 -18.11
C LEU A 161 -5.14 10.54 -19.41
N SER A 162 -4.86 9.24 -19.62
CA SER A 162 -4.32 8.72 -20.88
C SER A 162 -5.26 9.02 -22.07
N LYS A 163 -6.58 8.84 -21.88
CA LYS A 163 -7.59 9.13 -22.89
C LYS A 163 -7.71 10.63 -23.20
N GLN A 164 -7.57 11.50 -22.20
CA GLN A 164 -7.53 12.96 -22.39
C GLN A 164 -6.25 13.40 -23.13
N HIS A 165 -5.11 12.81 -22.79
CA HIS A 165 -3.83 13.10 -23.46
C HIS A 165 -3.82 12.63 -24.92
N LEU A 166 -4.45 11.49 -25.22
CA LEU A 166 -4.67 11.02 -26.60
C LEU A 166 -5.67 11.89 -27.37
N ARG A 167 -6.76 12.34 -26.72
CA ARG A 167 -7.71 13.29 -27.34
C ARG A 167 -7.10 14.66 -27.63
N GLY A 168 -6.15 15.13 -26.82
CA GLY A 168 -5.43 16.39 -27.08
C GLY A 168 -4.42 16.31 -28.23
N ARG A 169 -4.00 15.10 -28.64
CA ARG A 169 -3.02 14.87 -29.72
C ARG A 169 -3.64 14.40 -31.03
N VAL A 170 -4.88 13.91 -31.03
CA VAL A 170 -5.57 13.46 -32.24
C VAL A 170 -6.51 14.57 -32.72
N LYS A 171 -5.97 15.53 -33.47
CA LYS A 171 -6.77 16.24 -34.47
C LYS A 171 -7.09 15.24 -35.57
N PHE A 172 -8.30 14.71 -35.58
CA PHE A 172 -8.81 14.05 -36.78
C PHE A 172 -8.87 15.10 -37.88
N PRO A 173 -8.24 14.90 -39.05
CA PRO A 173 -8.52 15.74 -40.19
C PRO A 173 -9.99 15.52 -40.56
N THR A 174 -10.82 16.49 -40.25
CA THR A 174 -12.17 16.59 -40.80
C THR A 174 -12.04 16.72 -42.30
N GLY A 175 -12.66 15.77 -43.00
CA GLY A 175 -12.64 15.67 -44.45
C GLY A 175 -13.11 16.96 -45.12
N GLY A 176 -12.45 17.25 -46.23
CA GLY A 176 -12.66 18.45 -47.04
C GLY A 176 -11.31 19.03 -47.41
N ASP A 177 -10.57 18.33 -48.26
CA ASP A 177 -9.81 18.95 -49.36
C ASP A 177 -9.34 17.84 -50.30
N GLU A 178 -9.94 17.90 -51.48
CA GLU A 178 -9.68 17.14 -52.67
C GLU A 178 -8.30 17.53 -53.24
N VAL A 179 -7.67 16.61 -53.95
CA VAL A 179 -6.68 16.86 -55.02
C VAL A 179 -5.20 17.10 -54.62
N GLN A 180 -4.36 16.23 -55.19
CA GLN A 180 -2.89 16.27 -55.35
C GLN A 180 -2.04 15.78 -54.17
N THR A 181 -1.62 14.50 -54.24
CA THR A 181 -0.19 14.11 -54.19
C THR A 181 0.01 12.61 -54.44
N SER A 182 -0.69 12.05 -55.43
CA SER A 182 -0.34 10.73 -56.00
C SER A 182 0.71 10.89 -57.12
N LYS A 183 1.86 11.52 -56.83
CA LYS A 183 2.98 11.63 -57.80
C LYS A 183 4.40 11.65 -57.21
N SER A 184 4.60 11.52 -55.90
CA SER A 184 5.95 11.59 -55.31
C SER A 184 6.58 10.24 -54.92
N VAL A 185 5.82 9.14 -54.92
CA VAL A 185 6.34 7.83 -54.45
C VAL A 185 7.02 7.00 -55.54
N THR A 186 6.90 7.37 -56.82
CA THR A 186 7.47 6.57 -57.93
C THR A 186 8.76 7.13 -58.54
N ARG A 187 9.29 8.26 -58.03
CA ARG A 187 10.48 8.92 -58.64
C ARG A 187 11.80 8.78 -57.86
N PHE A 188 11.81 8.10 -56.72
CA PHE A 188 13.01 7.95 -55.87
C PHE A 188 13.71 6.57 -56.01
N GLN A 189 13.43 5.82 -57.07
CA GLN A 189 14.00 4.48 -57.31
C GLN A 189 14.56 4.27 -58.73
N LEU A 190 14.78 5.33 -59.52
CA LEU A 190 15.32 5.22 -60.90
C LEU A 190 16.52 6.12 -61.19
N GLU A 191 17.18 6.68 -60.17
CA GLU A 191 18.36 7.54 -60.38
C GLU A 191 19.43 7.29 -59.32
N ASN A 192 19.88 6.03 -59.17
CA ASN A 192 21.22 5.69 -58.66
C ASN A 192 21.47 4.17 -58.71
N GLY A 193 21.39 3.61 -59.92
CA GLY A 193 21.90 2.28 -60.21
C GLY A 193 22.95 2.35 -61.32
N GLY A 194 24.22 2.17 -60.97
CA GLY A 194 25.20 1.58 -61.89
C GLY A 194 26.54 2.31 -62.04
N SER A 195 27.58 1.74 -61.41
CA SER A 195 28.81 1.23 -62.05
C SER A 195 30.00 1.40 -61.08
N SER A 196 30.33 0.36 -60.31
CA SER A 196 31.37 -0.65 -60.60
C SER A 196 32.78 -0.11 -60.41
N GLU A 197 33.48 -0.59 -59.38
CA GLU A 197 34.81 -1.18 -59.56
C GLU A 197 35.23 -2.08 -58.40
N THR A 198 35.96 -3.11 -58.79
CA THR A 198 36.39 -4.35 -58.15
C THR A 198 37.56 -4.19 -57.18
N LEU A 199 37.65 -5.06 -56.16
CA LEU A 199 38.75 -6.03 -55.92
C LEU A 199 38.65 -6.66 -54.52
N GLY A 200 38.83 -7.99 -54.47
CA GLY A 200 38.73 -8.83 -53.26
C GLY A 200 40.02 -8.93 -52.43
N PRO A 201 40.32 -10.09 -51.81
CA PRO A 201 40.32 -10.27 -50.35
C PRO A 201 41.72 -10.50 -49.73
N THR A 202 41.76 -10.81 -48.42
CA THR A 202 42.90 -11.21 -47.53
C THR A 202 43.76 -10.05 -47.01
N VAL A 203 44.11 -9.94 -45.73
CA VAL A 203 44.54 -10.94 -44.71
C VAL A 203 43.92 -10.66 -43.34
#